data_AF-A0A4R1HPA9-F1
#
_entry.id   AF-A0A4R1HPA9-F1
#
_cell.length_a   1.000
_cell.length_b   1.000
_cell.length_c   1.000
_cell.angle_alpha   90.00
_cell.angle_beta   90.00
_cell.angle_gamma   90.00
#
_symmetry.space_group_name_H-M   'P 1'
#
loop_
_entity.id
_entity.type
_entity.pdbx_description
1 polymer ?
#
loop_
_entity_poly.entity_id
_entity_poly.type
_entity_poly.pdbx_seq_one_letter_code
_entity_poly.pdbx_strand_id
1 'polypeptide(L)'
;MTDIPVPPALRVTFGRWVENGRPTQEPVRWRRATWEKQFSANVLVHREPYISRPDVAHYAGSIETDDDAVRAFIASMIWGYGTVGYGAYRTRKILEENPGADARLLEVARLARTGDWGAAFTAASDPGLTYLGVAFGTKYLYFCSLAAGVDTAIAPVLDGVVAQWLAMNTSFQPTTSGWNLADYRRYVELMHGWADELSGAADQIPVRADDVEQLIFDSEWEPPETLQSPRAEITSLLARLRLLVGELESDSTEEWEPHIDELRRLLDEEGPADDAG
;
A
#
# COMPACT_ATOMS: atom_id res chain seq x y z
N MET A 1 -0.35 -8.49 23.88
CA MET A 1 -0.33 -7.05 24.22
C MET A 1 0.86 -6.44 23.51
N THR A 2 0.62 -5.47 22.63
CA THR A 2 1.67 -4.71 21.95
C THR A 2 2.46 -3.86 22.94
N ASP A 3 3.74 -3.63 22.65
CA ASP A 3 4.62 -2.77 23.44
C ASP A 3 4.32 -1.28 23.23
N ILE A 4 3.68 -0.93 22.11
CA ILE A 4 3.18 0.42 21.81
C ILE A 4 1.63 0.40 21.93
N PRO A 5 1.04 1.17 22.86
CA PRO A 5 -0.43 1.26 22.98
C PRO A 5 -1.04 2.05 21.82
N VAL A 6 -2.36 1.93 21.62
CA VAL A 6 -3.08 2.71 20.60
C VAL A 6 -2.86 4.22 20.82
N PRO A 7 -2.30 4.96 19.82
CA PRO A 7 -2.03 6.39 19.95
C PRO A 7 -3.30 7.23 20.13
N PRO A 8 -3.24 8.37 20.85
CA PRO A 8 -4.41 9.23 21.05
C PRO A 8 -5.09 9.68 19.75
N ALA A 9 -4.31 10.04 18.73
CA ALA A 9 -4.83 10.44 17.42
C ALA A 9 -5.70 9.34 16.79
N LEU A 10 -5.26 8.08 16.88
CA LEU A 10 -6.00 6.93 16.36
C LEU A 10 -7.30 6.68 17.13
N ARG A 11 -7.32 6.89 18.46
CA ARG A 11 -8.56 6.80 19.26
C ARG A 11 -9.59 7.85 18.87
N VAL A 12 -9.15 9.06 18.57
CA VAL A 12 -10.04 10.14 18.11
C VAL A 12 -10.67 9.76 16.77
N THR A 13 -9.87 9.31 15.80
CA THR A 13 -10.39 8.85 14.50
C THR A 13 -11.32 7.66 14.66
N PHE A 14 -10.95 6.70 15.52
CA PHE A 14 -11.80 5.54 15.82
C PHE A 14 -13.17 5.94 16.38
N GLY A 15 -13.21 6.89 17.32
CA GLY A 15 -14.47 7.42 17.85
C GLY A 15 -15.37 7.99 16.75
N ARG A 16 -14.81 8.83 15.88
CA ARG A 16 -15.54 9.40 14.72
C ARG A 16 -16.02 8.31 13.75
N TRP A 17 -15.18 7.31 13.48
CA TRP A 17 -15.52 6.20 12.60
C TRP A 17 -16.69 5.38 13.16
N VAL A 18 -16.71 5.11 14.47
CA VAL A 18 -17.84 4.45 15.15
C VAL A 18 -19.11 5.32 15.10
N GLU A 19 -19.01 6.61 15.41
CA GLU A 19 -20.13 7.55 15.38
C GLU A 19 -20.77 7.67 13.99
N ASN A 20 -19.95 7.59 12.93
CA ASN A 20 -20.40 7.64 11.54
C ASN A 20 -20.90 6.30 10.99
N GLY A 21 -21.10 5.29 11.84
CA GLY A 21 -21.63 3.99 11.42
C GLY A 21 -20.64 3.14 10.63
N ARG A 22 -19.34 3.39 10.80
CA ARG A 22 -18.23 2.62 10.23
C ARG A 22 -18.24 2.58 8.71
N PRO A 23 -18.08 3.75 8.08
CA PRO A 23 -17.99 3.80 6.64
C PRO A 23 -16.83 2.91 6.17
N THR A 24 -17.08 2.17 5.10
CA THR A 24 -16.03 1.50 4.34
C THR A 24 -15.44 2.49 3.34
N GLN A 25 -14.19 2.26 2.95
CA GLN A 25 -13.55 3.08 1.91
C GLN A 25 -14.36 3.05 0.60
N GLU A 26 -14.57 4.23 0.02
CA GLU A 26 -15.23 4.40 -1.27
C GLU A 26 -14.42 3.76 -2.41
N PRO A 27 -15.08 3.24 -3.47
CA PRO A 27 -14.40 2.71 -4.64
C PRO A 27 -13.47 3.74 -5.31
N VAL A 28 -12.27 3.28 -5.71
CA VAL A 28 -11.26 4.11 -6.35
C VAL A 28 -11.57 4.25 -7.84
N ARG A 29 -11.62 5.50 -8.33
CA ARG A 29 -11.71 5.78 -9.77
C ARG A 29 -10.38 5.48 -10.47
N TRP A 30 -10.43 4.89 -11.65
CA TRP A 30 -9.23 4.65 -12.47
C TRP A 30 -9.44 5.02 -13.95
N ARG A 31 -8.33 5.22 -14.67
CA ARG A 31 -8.33 5.61 -16.09
C ARG A 31 -8.11 4.40 -16.99
N ARG A 32 -9.18 3.68 -17.30
CA ARG A 32 -9.14 2.47 -18.14
C ARG A 32 -8.35 2.62 -19.44
N ALA A 33 -8.56 3.72 -20.17
CA ALA A 33 -7.85 3.98 -21.43
C ALA A 33 -6.32 3.96 -21.28
N THR A 34 -5.78 4.43 -20.14
CA THR A 34 -4.33 4.41 -19.87
C THR A 34 -3.82 2.98 -19.68
N TRP A 35 -4.62 2.11 -19.07
CA TRP A 35 -4.29 0.70 -18.86
C TRP A 35 -4.42 -0.13 -20.14
N GLU A 36 -5.43 0.15 -20.97
CA GLU A 36 -5.63 -0.52 -22.27
C GLU A 36 -4.51 -0.24 -23.28
N LYS A 37 -3.74 0.85 -23.11
CA LYS A 37 -2.50 1.09 -23.88
C LYS A 37 -1.39 0.08 -23.53
N GLN A 38 -1.41 -0.50 -22.32
CA GLN A 38 -0.33 -1.33 -21.79
C GLN A 38 -0.72 -2.82 -21.69
N PHE A 39 -2.01 -3.12 -21.58
CA PHE A 39 -2.52 -4.47 -21.36
C PHE A 39 -3.71 -4.78 -22.25
N SER A 40 -3.78 -6.03 -22.70
CA SER A 40 -4.90 -6.54 -23.48
C SER A 40 -6.13 -6.81 -22.61
N ALA A 41 -7.31 -6.82 -23.24
CA ALA A 41 -8.60 -6.98 -22.56
C ALA A 41 -8.80 -8.33 -21.84
N ASN A 42 -8.01 -9.36 -22.17
CA ASN A 42 -8.03 -10.65 -21.46
C ASN A 42 -7.31 -10.59 -20.09
N VAL A 43 -6.45 -9.60 -19.88
CA VAL A 43 -5.75 -9.39 -18.61
C VAL A 43 -6.43 -8.29 -17.78
N LEU A 44 -6.94 -7.24 -18.43
CA LEU A 44 -7.77 -6.20 -17.80
C LEU A 44 -9.21 -6.68 -17.60
N VAL A 45 -9.39 -7.60 -16.65
CA VAL A 45 -10.70 -8.22 -16.36
C VAL A 45 -11.69 -7.26 -15.70
N HIS A 46 -11.19 -6.27 -14.95
CA HIS A 46 -12.04 -5.24 -14.35
C HIS A 46 -12.50 -4.22 -15.38
N ARG A 47 -13.82 -3.99 -15.48
CA ARG A 47 -14.41 -3.18 -16.56
C ARG A 47 -15.00 -1.85 -16.10
N GLU A 48 -15.48 -1.80 -14.86
CA GLU A 48 -16.17 -0.64 -14.31
C GLU A 48 -15.18 0.50 -14.03
N PRO A 49 -15.59 1.78 -14.14
CA PRO A 49 -14.69 2.93 -13.95
C PRO A 49 -14.21 3.13 -12.50
N TYR A 50 -14.75 2.34 -11.57
CA TYR A 50 -14.40 2.33 -10.15
C TYR A 50 -14.04 0.91 -9.73
N ILE A 51 -13.06 0.76 -8.85
CA ILE A 51 -12.67 -0.52 -8.26
C ILE A 51 -12.66 -0.41 -6.73
N SER A 52 -13.35 -1.33 -6.06
CA SER A 52 -13.47 -1.39 -4.61
C SER A 52 -12.53 -2.44 -4.00
N ARG A 53 -12.32 -2.41 -2.68
CA ARG A 53 -11.58 -3.48 -1.99
C ARG A 53 -12.23 -4.86 -2.21
N PRO A 54 -13.57 -5.03 -2.13
CA PRO A 54 -14.23 -6.29 -2.49
C PRO A 54 -13.95 -6.79 -3.91
N ASP A 55 -13.88 -5.89 -4.90
CA ASP A 55 -13.57 -6.27 -6.28
C ASP A 55 -12.17 -6.90 -6.38
N VAL A 56 -11.16 -6.27 -5.77
CA VAL A 56 -9.79 -6.79 -5.79
C VAL A 56 -9.68 -8.09 -4.99
N ALA A 57 -10.34 -8.16 -3.83
CA ALA A 57 -10.39 -9.38 -3.02
C ALA A 57 -11.04 -10.55 -3.78
N HIS A 58 -12.05 -10.28 -4.61
CA HIS A 58 -12.67 -11.29 -5.47
C HIS A 58 -11.67 -11.87 -6.48
N TYR A 59 -10.88 -11.03 -7.15
CA TYR A 59 -9.81 -11.51 -8.04
C TYR A 59 -8.75 -12.30 -7.27
N ALA A 60 -8.34 -11.81 -6.09
CA ALA A 60 -7.34 -12.48 -5.26
C ALA A 60 -7.80 -13.85 -4.71
N GLY A 61 -9.10 -13.98 -4.43
CA GLY A 61 -9.72 -15.24 -4.00
C GLY A 61 -9.90 -16.26 -5.11
N SER A 62 -9.83 -15.82 -6.38
CA SER A 62 -10.00 -16.68 -7.56
C SER A 62 -8.68 -17.16 -8.17
N ILE A 63 -7.54 -16.93 -7.48
CA ILE A 63 -6.22 -17.29 -7.99
C ILE A 63 -5.97 -18.80 -7.89
N GLU A 64 -5.96 -19.47 -9.05
CA GLU A 64 -5.55 -20.88 -9.18
C GLU A 64 -4.28 -21.05 -10.03
N THR A 65 -4.08 -20.14 -10.99
CA THR A 65 -3.00 -20.18 -11.98
C THR A 65 -2.11 -18.94 -11.93
N ASP A 66 -0.98 -18.99 -12.63
CA ASP A 66 -0.07 -17.86 -12.81
C ASP A 66 -0.79 -16.67 -13.49
N ASP A 67 -1.63 -16.95 -14.48
CA ASP A 67 -2.46 -15.95 -15.17
C ASP A 67 -3.47 -15.27 -14.23
N ASP A 68 -4.07 -16.01 -13.29
CA ASP A 68 -4.98 -15.42 -12.29
C ASP A 68 -4.22 -14.51 -11.33
N ALA A 69 -3.02 -14.92 -10.92
CA ALA A 69 -2.16 -14.11 -10.06
C ALA A 69 -1.80 -12.79 -10.73
N VAL A 70 -1.48 -12.81 -12.04
CA VAL A 70 -1.25 -11.59 -12.82
C VAL A 70 -2.49 -10.70 -12.88
N ARG A 71 -3.69 -11.27 -13.11
CA ARG A 71 -4.95 -10.50 -13.13
C ARG A 71 -5.25 -9.86 -11.78
N ALA A 72 -5.10 -10.59 -10.68
CA ALA A 72 -5.30 -10.08 -9.34
C ALA A 72 -4.25 -9.01 -8.96
N PHE A 73 -3.00 -9.21 -9.36
CA PHE A 73 -1.94 -8.22 -9.20
C PHE A 73 -2.27 -6.92 -9.94
N ILE A 74 -2.70 -7.00 -11.20
CA ILE A 74 -3.13 -5.84 -11.97
C ILE A 74 -4.33 -5.14 -11.32
N ALA A 75 -5.33 -5.89 -10.84
CA ALA A 75 -6.45 -5.29 -10.10
C ALA A 75 -5.97 -4.54 -8.83
N SER A 76 -5.02 -5.12 -8.09
CA SER A 76 -4.40 -4.46 -6.94
C SER A 76 -3.63 -3.18 -7.34
N MET A 77 -2.96 -3.18 -8.49
CA MET A 77 -2.25 -1.99 -8.98
C MET A 77 -3.24 -0.93 -9.47
N ILE A 78 -4.33 -1.31 -10.16
CA ILE A 78 -5.40 -0.39 -10.56
C ILE A 78 -5.99 0.30 -9.31
N TRP A 79 -6.29 -0.46 -8.27
CA TRP A 79 -6.79 0.09 -7.00
C TRP A 79 -5.74 0.99 -6.34
N GLY A 80 -4.46 0.59 -6.31
CA GLY A 80 -3.41 1.35 -5.66
C GLY A 80 -2.99 2.64 -6.39
N TYR A 81 -3.06 2.67 -7.73
CA TYR A 81 -2.71 3.84 -8.53
C TYR A 81 -3.93 4.73 -8.83
N GLY A 82 -5.14 4.17 -8.92
CA GLY A 82 -6.34 4.90 -9.30
C GLY A 82 -6.17 5.67 -10.62
N THR A 83 -6.21 7.00 -10.55
CA THR A 83 -6.05 7.89 -11.72
C THR A 83 -4.60 8.25 -12.07
N VAL A 84 -3.62 7.79 -11.29
CA VAL A 84 -2.19 8.08 -11.52
C VAL A 84 -1.72 7.46 -12.84
N GLY A 85 -1.24 8.31 -13.76
CA GLY A 85 -1.00 7.94 -15.16
C GLY A 85 0.08 6.88 -15.40
N TYR A 86 1.17 6.88 -14.61
CA TYR A 86 2.29 5.95 -14.83
C TYR A 86 2.05 4.54 -14.25
N GLY A 87 0.95 4.33 -13.52
CA GLY A 87 0.66 3.06 -12.84
C GLY A 87 0.62 1.86 -13.81
N ALA A 88 -0.01 2.05 -14.97
CA ALA A 88 -0.09 1.03 -16.01
C ALA A 88 1.29 0.69 -16.59
N TYR A 89 2.09 1.70 -16.93
CA TYR A 89 3.45 1.53 -17.46
C TYR A 89 4.33 0.79 -16.45
N ARG A 90 4.32 1.21 -15.19
CA ARG A 90 5.14 0.59 -14.13
C ARG A 90 4.72 -0.85 -13.86
N THR A 91 3.42 -1.13 -13.86
CA THR A 91 2.89 -2.50 -13.74
C THR A 91 3.38 -3.38 -14.89
N ARG A 92 3.39 -2.88 -16.13
CA ARG A 92 3.91 -3.62 -17.28
C ARG A 92 5.40 -3.92 -17.11
N LYS A 93 6.21 -2.94 -16.70
CA LYS A 93 7.65 -3.13 -16.44
C LYS A 93 7.91 -4.18 -15.36
N ILE A 94 7.09 -4.23 -14.30
CA ILE A 94 7.18 -5.27 -13.28
C ILE A 94 6.97 -6.65 -13.90
N LEU A 95 5.97 -6.82 -14.77
CA LEU A 95 5.64 -8.12 -15.35
C LEU A 95 6.62 -8.56 -16.45
N GLU A 96 7.09 -7.63 -17.27
CA GLU A 96 7.94 -7.95 -18.44
C GLU A 96 9.44 -8.02 -18.12
N GLU A 97 9.93 -7.22 -17.16
CA GLU A 97 11.37 -7.12 -16.87
C GLU A 97 11.81 -8.01 -15.71
N ASN A 98 10.88 -8.79 -15.14
CA ASN A 98 11.18 -9.78 -14.11
C ASN A 98 10.80 -11.18 -14.60
N PRO A 99 11.76 -11.98 -15.08
CA PRO A 99 11.49 -13.36 -15.48
C PRO A 99 10.85 -14.17 -14.35
N GLY A 100 9.70 -14.81 -14.62
CA GLY A 100 8.94 -15.58 -13.65
C GLY A 100 8.13 -14.75 -12.65
N ALA A 101 7.83 -13.48 -12.96
CA ALA A 101 6.99 -12.63 -12.12
C ALA A 101 5.62 -13.24 -11.83
N ASP A 102 5.00 -13.87 -12.83
CA ASP A 102 3.73 -14.57 -12.76
C ASP A 102 3.73 -15.71 -11.73
N ALA A 103 4.71 -16.61 -11.81
CA ALA A 103 4.88 -17.70 -10.85
C ALA A 103 5.18 -17.19 -9.43
N ARG A 104 5.96 -16.10 -9.31
CA ARG A 104 6.25 -15.46 -8.02
C ARG A 104 5.02 -14.79 -7.41
N LEU A 105 4.21 -14.12 -8.23
CA LEU A 105 2.94 -13.55 -7.78
C LEU A 105 1.98 -14.65 -7.30
N LEU A 106 1.97 -15.81 -7.95
CA LEU A 106 1.19 -16.96 -7.49
C LEU A 106 1.71 -17.51 -6.16
N GLU A 107 3.04 -17.60 -5.99
CA GLU A 107 3.67 -18.01 -4.73
C GLU A 107 3.30 -17.07 -3.57
N VAL A 108 3.43 -15.75 -3.77
CA VAL A 108 3.02 -14.72 -2.79
C VAL A 108 1.55 -14.90 -2.41
N ALA A 109 0.67 -15.10 -3.39
CA ALA A 109 -0.75 -15.27 -3.14
C ALA A 109 -1.06 -16.54 -2.32
N ARG A 110 -0.38 -17.66 -2.62
CA ARG A 110 -0.54 -18.92 -1.88
C ARG A 110 -0.10 -18.75 -0.41
N LEU A 111 1.05 -18.15 -0.17
CA LEU A 111 1.58 -17.92 1.18
C LEU A 111 0.72 -16.95 1.98
N ALA A 112 0.27 -15.85 1.36
CA ALA A 112 -0.59 -14.88 2.01
C ALA A 112 -1.94 -15.50 2.43
N ARG A 113 -2.51 -16.38 1.58
CA ARG A 113 -3.77 -17.08 1.89
C ARG A 113 -3.67 -18.10 3.01
N THR A 114 -2.47 -18.63 3.32
CA THR A 114 -2.26 -19.49 4.49
C THR A 114 -2.06 -18.71 5.78
N GLY A 115 -2.06 -17.37 5.71
CA GLY A 115 -1.74 -16.49 6.84
C GLY A 115 -0.25 -16.36 7.12
N ASP A 116 0.62 -16.93 6.27
CA ASP A 116 2.07 -16.75 6.37
C ASP A 116 2.50 -15.51 5.58
N TRP A 117 2.04 -14.35 6.06
CA TRP A 117 2.36 -13.06 5.46
C TRP A 117 3.86 -12.74 5.51
N GLY A 118 4.61 -13.35 6.44
CA GLY A 118 6.05 -13.19 6.53
C GLY A 118 6.75 -13.87 5.36
N ALA A 119 6.41 -15.13 5.08
CA ALA A 119 6.90 -15.83 3.89
C ALA A 119 6.40 -15.16 2.59
N ALA A 120 5.15 -14.69 2.55
CA ALA A 120 4.62 -13.97 1.40
C ALA A 120 5.39 -12.67 1.11
N PHE A 121 5.73 -11.91 2.17
CA PHE A 121 6.57 -10.72 2.04
C PHE A 121 7.96 -11.06 1.53
N THR A 122 8.58 -12.12 2.07
CA THR A 122 9.88 -12.61 1.60
C THR A 122 9.84 -13.01 0.13
N ALA A 123 8.83 -13.77 -0.29
CA ALA A 123 8.65 -14.20 -1.68
C ALA A 123 8.49 -13.01 -2.65
N ALA A 124 7.91 -11.89 -2.20
CA ALA A 124 7.83 -10.67 -3.00
C ALA A 124 9.17 -9.89 -3.07
N SER A 125 10.07 -10.12 -2.10
CA SER A 125 11.31 -9.34 -1.88
C SER A 125 12.61 -10.03 -2.32
N ASP A 126 12.65 -11.35 -2.54
CA ASP A 126 13.88 -12.11 -2.79
C ASP A 126 13.76 -13.18 -3.90
N PRO A 127 14.46 -13.03 -5.05
CA PRO A 127 15.02 -11.78 -5.56
C PRO A 127 13.85 -10.86 -5.92
N GLY A 128 13.78 -9.69 -5.30
CA GLY A 128 12.64 -8.78 -5.42
C GLY A 128 12.28 -8.45 -6.87
N LEU A 129 10.99 -8.22 -7.12
CA LEU A 129 10.54 -7.79 -8.44
C LEU A 129 10.96 -6.33 -8.68
N THR A 130 11.84 -6.11 -9.65
CA THR A 130 12.27 -4.77 -10.09
C THR A 130 11.04 -3.90 -10.36
N TYR A 131 11.10 -2.64 -9.93
CA TYR A 131 10.01 -1.64 -9.95
C TYR A 131 8.87 -1.86 -8.94
N LEU A 132 8.78 -3.02 -8.28
CA LEU A 132 7.82 -3.26 -7.21
C LEU A 132 8.41 -2.81 -5.86
N GLY A 133 7.91 -1.70 -5.35
CA GLY A 133 8.23 -1.22 -3.99
C GLY A 133 7.31 -1.82 -2.93
N VAL A 134 7.72 -1.69 -1.66
CA VAL A 134 6.98 -2.20 -0.47
C VAL A 134 5.52 -1.78 -0.47
N ALA A 135 5.23 -0.51 -0.78
CA ALA A 135 3.87 0.03 -0.77
C ALA A 135 2.90 -0.68 -1.73
N PHE A 136 3.38 -1.13 -2.89
CA PHE A 136 2.55 -1.83 -3.88
C PHE A 136 2.62 -3.34 -3.68
N GLY A 137 3.76 -3.87 -3.27
CA GLY A 137 3.90 -5.27 -2.91
C GLY A 137 3.01 -5.68 -1.75
N THR A 138 2.94 -4.84 -0.70
CA THR A 138 2.05 -5.08 0.45
C THR A 138 0.58 -4.87 0.12
N LYS A 139 0.21 -4.08 -0.90
CA LYS A 139 -1.18 -4.02 -1.42
C LYS A 139 -1.61 -5.35 -2.02
N TYR A 140 -0.76 -5.95 -2.86
CA TYR A 140 -1.06 -7.26 -3.43
C TYR A 140 -1.14 -8.36 -2.36
N LEU A 141 -0.19 -8.35 -1.42
CA LEU A 141 -0.18 -9.24 -0.26
C LEU A 141 -1.44 -9.07 0.59
N TYR A 142 -1.83 -7.83 0.89
CA TYR A 142 -3.05 -7.49 1.62
C TYR A 142 -4.28 -8.14 0.99
N PHE A 143 -4.52 -7.94 -0.31
CA PHE A 143 -5.69 -8.52 -0.96
C PHE A 143 -5.67 -10.05 -0.99
N CYS A 144 -4.48 -10.66 -1.14
CA CYS A 144 -4.36 -12.11 -1.03
C CYS A 144 -4.64 -12.63 0.39
N SER A 145 -4.19 -11.91 1.42
CA SER A 145 -4.48 -12.26 2.82
C SER A 145 -5.95 -12.04 3.18
N LEU A 146 -6.57 -10.97 2.69
CA LEU A 146 -7.98 -10.67 2.87
C LEU A 146 -8.86 -11.76 2.24
N ALA A 147 -8.48 -12.26 1.07
CA ALA A 147 -9.17 -13.34 0.38
C ALA A 147 -9.15 -14.67 1.14
N ALA A 148 -8.28 -14.84 2.15
CA ALA A 148 -8.33 -16.00 3.04
C ALA A 148 -9.59 -16.03 3.93
N GLY A 149 -10.24 -14.87 4.14
CA GLY A 149 -11.44 -14.75 4.97
C GLY A 149 -11.18 -14.98 6.47
N VAL A 150 -9.94 -14.82 6.93
CA VAL A 150 -9.54 -14.97 8.33
C VAL A 150 -8.98 -13.64 8.82
N ASP A 151 -9.70 -12.97 9.73
CA ASP A 151 -9.33 -11.61 10.19
C ASP A 151 -7.92 -11.55 10.79
N THR A 152 -7.53 -12.56 11.58
CA THR A 152 -6.19 -12.65 12.20
C THR A 152 -5.06 -12.90 11.19
N ALA A 153 -5.39 -13.26 9.95
CA ALA A 153 -4.43 -13.48 8.88
C ALA A 153 -4.24 -12.25 7.98
N ILE A 154 -5.05 -11.19 8.16
CA ILE A 154 -4.97 -9.98 7.35
C ILE A 154 -3.60 -9.34 7.54
N ALA A 155 -2.92 -9.08 6.43
CA ALA A 155 -1.64 -8.40 6.40
C ALA A 155 -1.84 -6.99 5.83
N PRO A 156 -1.92 -5.95 6.68
CA PRO A 156 -2.26 -4.60 6.24
C PRO A 156 -1.18 -3.97 5.34
N VAL A 157 -1.56 -2.90 4.64
CA VAL A 157 -0.71 -2.21 3.66
C VAL A 157 0.27 -1.29 4.37
N LEU A 158 1.57 -1.49 4.12
CA LEU A 158 2.61 -0.57 4.57
C LEU A 158 3.04 0.34 3.42
N ASP A 159 2.56 1.59 3.42
CA ASP A 159 3.01 2.62 2.49
C ASP A 159 3.54 3.87 3.19
N GLY A 160 3.96 4.86 2.40
CA GLY A 160 4.63 6.04 2.90
C GLY A 160 3.75 6.89 3.83
N VAL A 161 2.42 6.88 3.65
CA VAL A 161 1.49 7.62 4.51
C VAL A 161 1.43 6.93 5.87
N VAL A 162 1.24 5.61 5.87
CA VAL A 162 1.22 4.82 7.12
C VAL A 162 2.55 4.90 7.86
N ALA A 163 3.67 4.75 7.15
CA ALA A 163 5.00 4.84 7.74
C ALA A 163 5.29 6.23 8.34
N GLN A 164 4.92 7.31 7.63
CA GLN A 164 5.06 8.67 8.12
C GLN A 164 4.18 8.92 9.36
N TRP A 165 2.93 8.45 9.33
CA TRP A 165 2.02 8.59 10.46
C TRP A 165 2.56 7.87 11.70
N LEU A 166 3.08 6.65 11.54
CA LEU A 166 3.69 5.88 12.64
C LEU A 166 4.90 6.63 13.23
N ALA A 167 5.75 7.21 12.39
CA ALA A 167 6.91 7.96 12.83
C ALA A 167 6.55 9.23 13.63
N MET A 168 5.40 9.84 13.34
CA MET A 168 4.92 11.03 14.03
C MET A 168 4.16 10.73 15.33
N ASN A 169 3.50 9.57 15.39
CA ASN A 169 2.59 9.23 16.50
C ASN A 169 3.12 8.15 17.44
N THR A 170 4.26 7.53 17.11
CA THR A 170 4.85 6.43 17.87
C THR A 170 6.37 6.48 17.88
N SER A 171 7.01 5.60 18.66
CA SER A 171 8.46 5.36 18.62
C SER A 171 8.91 4.46 17.47
N PHE A 172 7.99 3.91 16.67
CA PHE A 172 8.28 2.99 15.58
C PHE A 172 8.31 3.72 14.24
N GLN A 173 9.42 3.57 13.50
CA GLN A 173 9.67 4.25 12.23
C GLN A 173 10.02 3.21 11.14
N PRO A 174 9.02 2.54 10.55
CA PRO A 174 9.28 1.56 9.49
C PRO A 174 9.80 2.25 8.22
N THR A 175 10.69 1.59 7.50
CA THR A 175 11.09 2.06 6.16
C THR A 175 10.19 1.50 5.05
N THR A 176 9.94 2.33 4.03
CA THR A 176 9.32 1.92 2.76
C THR A 176 10.27 2.02 1.56
N SER A 177 11.52 2.48 1.77
CA SER A 177 12.53 2.59 0.71
C SER A 177 13.16 1.26 0.33
N GLY A 178 13.03 0.24 1.18
CA GLY A 178 13.50 -1.11 0.94
C GLY A 178 12.67 -2.16 1.66
N TRP A 179 12.76 -3.40 1.20
CA TRP A 179 12.05 -4.53 1.79
C TRP A 179 12.73 -4.94 3.11
N ASN A 180 12.10 -4.59 4.24
CA ASN A 180 12.56 -4.96 5.57
C ASN A 180 11.51 -5.83 6.28
N LEU A 181 11.79 -7.13 6.38
CA LEU A 181 10.88 -8.09 6.99
C LEU A 181 10.68 -7.83 8.50
N ALA A 182 11.69 -7.34 9.20
CA ALA A 182 11.58 -7.05 10.62
C ALA A 182 10.64 -5.87 10.88
N ASP A 183 10.75 -4.81 10.07
CA ASP A 183 9.84 -3.67 10.11
C ASP A 183 8.42 -4.10 9.75
N TYR A 184 8.25 -4.85 8.66
CA TYR A 184 6.92 -5.30 8.25
C TYR A 184 6.27 -6.22 9.29
N ARG A 185 7.04 -7.15 9.89
CA ARG A 185 6.56 -7.98 11.00
C ARG A 185 6.07 -7.15 12.17
N ARG A 186 6.91 -6.22 12.63
CA ARG A 186 6.55 -5.34 13.75
C ARG A 186 5.32 -4.50 13.42
N TYR A 187 5.21 -4.01 12.19
CA TYR A 187 4.04 -3.28 11.69
C TYR A 187 2.76 -4.13 11.75
N VAL A 188 2.77 -5.34 11.19
CA VAL A 188 1.60 -6.24 11.19
C VAL A 188 1.18 -6.58 12.61
N GLU A 189 2.13 -6.93 13.49
CA GLU A 189 1.87 -7.22 14.91
C GLU A 189 1.25 -6.02 15.65
N LEU A 190 1.73 -4.81 15.36
CA LEU A 190 1.16 -3.57 15.93
C LEU A 190 -0.27 -3.33 15.47
N MET A 191 -0.56 -3.46 14.18
CA MET A 191 -1.91 -3.25 13.65
C MET A 191 -2.91 -4.24 14.25
N HIS A 192 -2.55 -5.53 14.35
CA HIS A 192 -3.39 -6.54 15.01
C HIS A 192 -3.60 -6.25 16.50
N GLY A 193 -2.54 -5.90 17.23
CA GLY A 193 -2.69 -5.60 18.66
C GLY A 193 -3.50 -4.34 18.93
N TRP A 194 -3.42 -3.32 18.07
CA TRP A 194 -4.29 -2.15 18.14
C TRP A 194 -5.73 -2.48 17.77
N ALA A 195 -5.96 -3.37 16.80
CA ALA A 195 -7.29 -3.85 16.45
C ALA A 195 -7.94 -4.60 17.64
N ASP A 196 -7.19 -5.45 18.34
CA ASP A 196 -7.64 -6.13 19.56
C ASP A 196 -8.00 -5.13 20.67
N GLU A 197 -7.15 -4.13 20.89
CA GLU A 197 -7.37 -3.11 21.94
C GLU A 197 -8.61 -2.25 21.64
N LEU A 198 -8.77 -1.82 20.39
CA LEU A 198 -9.93 -1.03 19.95
C LEU A 198 -11.22 -1.86 19.98
N SER A 199 -11.17 -3.14 19.62
CA SER A 199 -12.30 -4.07 19.72
C SER A 199 -12.79 -4.21 21.16
N GLY A 200 -11.85 -4.29 22.12
CA GLY A 200 -12.16 -4.34 23.55
C GLY A 200 -12.80 -3.05 24.08
N ALA A 201 -12.43 -1.90 23.52
CA ALA A 201 -12.97 -0.59 23.91
C ALA A 201 -14.37 -0.29 23.34
N ALA A 202 -14.71 -0.87 22.19
CA ALA A 202 -15.98 -0.65 21.51
C ALA A 202 -17.01 -1.76 21.77
N ASP A 203 -17.29 -2.06 23.04
CA ASP A 203 -18.31 -3.04 23.45
C ASP A 203 -18.20 -4.41 22.72
N GLN A 204 -16.97 -4.89 22.51
CA GLN A 204 -16.63 -6.17 21.85
C GLN A 204 -16.97 -6.23 20.36
N ILE A 205 -17.12 -5.09 19.70
CA ILE A 205 -17.36 -5.12 18.27
C ILE A 205 -16.03 -5.30 17.52
N PRO A 206 -15.90 -6.28 16.62
CA PRO A 206 -14.64 -6.58 15.95
C PRO A 206 -14.12 -5.40 15.12
N VAL A 207 -12.85 -5.08 15.33
CA VAL A 207 -12.01 -4.20 14.52
C VAL A 207 -10.92 -5.07 13.93
N ARG A 208 -10.63 -4.92 12.64
CA ARG A 208 -9.59 -5.68 11.93
C ARG A 208 -8.33 -4.83 11.74
N ALA A 209 -7.21 -5.49 11.46
CA ALA A 209 -5.93 -4.80 11.22
C ALA A 209 -5.98 -3.81 10.04
N ASP A 210 -6.76 -4.10 8.99
CA ASP A 210 -6.95 -3.20 7.86
C ASP A 210 -7.94 -2.06 8.15
N ASP A 211 -8.84 -2.22 9.12
CA ASP A 211 -9.64 -1.10 9.63
C ASP A 211 -8.72 -0.11 10.38
N VAL A 212 -7.73 -0.61 11.14
CA VAL A 212 -6.71 0.22 11.80
C VAL A 212 -5.86 0.98 10.78
N GLU A 213 -5.41 0.32 9.70
CA GLU A 213 -4.75 0.97 8.57
C GLU A 213 -5.63 2.10 7.97
N GLN A 214 -6.91 1.82 7.72
CA GLN A 214 -7.83 2.83 7.18
C GLN A 214 -8.03 4.02 8.14
N LEU A 215 -8.12 3.77 9.44
CA LEU A 215 -8.21 4.84 10.45
C LEU A 215 -6.95 5.72 10.51
N ILE A 216 -5.78 5.20 10.14
CA ILE A 216 -4.57 6.02 9.97
C ILE A 216 -4.76 6.98 8.78
N PHE A 217 -5.30 6.51 7.66
CA PHE A 217 -5.61 7.37 6.50
C PHE A 217 -6.68 8.42 6.81
N ASP A 218 -7.71 8.03 7.55
CA ASP A 218 -8.83 8.90 7.90
C ASP A 218 -8.51 9.85 9.05
N SER A 219 -7.37 9.66 9.72
CA SER A 219 -6.90 10.63 10.70
C SER A 219 -6.59 11.94 9.97
N GLU A 220 -7.39 12.96 10.24
CA GLU A 220 -7.16 14.31 9.71
C GLU A 220 -5.75 14.75 10.10
N TRP A 221 -4.83 14.62 9.16
CA TRP A 221 -3.45 15.02 9.35
C TRP A 221 -3.29 16.46 8.85
N GLU A 222 -3.14 17.37 9.79
CA GLU A 222 -2.41 18.61 9.54
C GLU A 222 -0.95 18.37 9.91
N PRO A 223 0.01 18.51 8.98
CA PRO A 223 1.42 18.48 9.33
C PRO A 223 1.68 19.52 10.42
N PRO A 224 2.35 19.17 11.53
CA PRO A 224 2.82 20.19 12.47
C PRO A 224 3.74 21.15 11.72
N GLU A 225 3.52 22.46 11.85
CA GLU A 225 4.40 23.51 11.28
C GLU A 225 5.88 23.35 11.70
N THR A 226 6.15 22.56 12.74
CA THR A 226 7.45 22.44 13.42
C THR A 226 8.25 21.19 13.10
N LEU A 227 7.78 20.29 12.21
CA LEU A 227 8.48 19.04 11.86
C LEU A 227 8.72 18.87 10.34
N GLN A 228 9.09 19.94 9.65
CA GLN A 228 9.62 19.83 8.29
C GLN A 228 11.15 19.75 8.35
N SER A 229 11.68 18.54 8.48
CA SER A 229 13.00 18.32 7.87
C SER A 229 12.86 18.68 6.39
N PRO A 230 13.78 19.47 5.80
CA PRO A 230 13.75 19.79 4.38
C PRO A 230 13.54 18.54 3.49
N ARG A 231 14.05 17.39 3.93
CA ARG A 231 13.87 16.10 3.24
C ARG A 231 12.42 15.61 3.26
N ALA A 232 11.71 15.71 4.39
CA ALA A 232 10.31 15.34 4.50
C ALA A 232 9.41 16.28 3.68
N GLU A 233 9.75 17.58 3.66
CA GLU A 233 9.06 18.58 2.86
C GLU A 233 9.27 18.33 1.36
N ILE A 234 10.52 18.10 0.91
CA ILE A 234 10.84 17.73 -0.47
C ILE A 234 10.13 16.43 -0.87
N THR A 235 10.09 15.42 0.01
CA THR A 235 9.38 14.16 -0.26
C THR A 235 7.88 14.40 -0.47
N SER A 236 7.27 15.21 0.39
CA SER A 236 5.87 15.61 0.27
C SER A 236 5.60 16.42 -1.00
N LEU A 237 6.47 17.37 -1.33
CA LEU A 237 6.39 18.17 -2.55
C LEU A 237 6.56 17.33 -3.81
N LEU A 238 7.47 16.35 -3.81
CA LEU A 238 7.64 15.40 -4.91
C LEU A 238 6.40 14.51 -5.07
N ALA A 239 5.79 14.05 -3.97
CA ALA A 239 4.54 13.31 -4.02
C ALA A 239 3.39 14.17 -4.58
N ARG A 240 3.26 15.43 -4.13
CA ARG A 240 2.28 16.39 -4.66
C ARG A 240 2.51 16.73 -6.12
N LEU A 241 3.75 16.97 -6.52
CA LEU A 241 4.12 17.23 -7.91
C LEU A 241 3.76 16.04 -8.78
N ARG A 242 4.02 14.81 -8.32
CA ARG A 242 3.68 13.58 -9.03
C ARG A 242 2.16 13.41 -9.21
N LEU A 243 1.36 13.76 -8.20
CA LEU A 243 -0.10 13.80 -8.30
C LEU A 243 -0.55 14.81 -9.36
N LEU A 244 -0.02 16.04 -9.30
CA LEU A 244 -0.34 17.12 -10.26
C LEU A 244 0.07 16.76 -11.69
N VAL A 245 1.23 16.13 -11.89
CA VAL A 245 1.68 15.65 -13.21
C VAL A 245 0.77 14.52 -13.73
N GLY A 246 0.20 13.70 -12.84
CA GLY A 246 -0.81 12.71 -13.21
C GLY A 246 -2.16 13.31 -13.63
N GLU A 247 -2.45 14.56 -13.24
CA GLU A 247 -3.61 15.32 -13.69
C GLU A 247 -3.42 15.95 -15.08
N LEU A 248 -2.17 16.16 -15.51
CA LEU A 248 -1.83 16.60 -16.86
C LEU A 248 -2.11 15.48 -17.89
N GLU A 249 -2.17 15.83 -19.18
CA GLU A 249 -2.48 14.90 -20.27
C GLU A 249 -1.58 13.65 -20.22
N SER A 250 -2.15 12.48 -20.51
CA SER A 250 -1.54 11.16 -20.22
C SER A 250 -0.18 10.93 -20.87
N ASP A 251 0.07 11.60 -22.00
CA ASP A 251 1.29 11.42 -22.79
C ASP A 251 2.46 12.23 -22.21
N SER A 252 2.19 13.25 -21.39
CA SER A 252 3.22 14.01 -20.69
C SER A 252 3.73 13.29 -19.44
N THR A 253 2.88 12.50 -18.76
CA THR A 253 3.28 11.79 -17.52
C THR A 253 4.44 10.82 -17.75
N GLU A 254 4.51 10.17 -18.93
CA GLU A 254 5.63 9.28 -19.30
C GLU A 254 6.96 10.04 -19.50
N GLU A 255 6.89 11.31 -19.92
CA GLU A 255 8.07 12.18 -20.12
C GLU A 255 8.64 12.68 -18.79
N TRP A 256 7.79 13.01 -17.82
CA TRP A 256 8.21 13.60 -16.54
C TRP A 256 8.72 12.59 -15.51
N GLU A 257 8.30 11.33 -15.60
CA GLU A 257 8.56 10.31 -14.58
C GLU A 257 10.06 10.02 -14.36
N PRO A 258 10.92 9.88 -15.40
CA PRO A 258 12.36 9.72 -15.20
C PRO A 258 12.99 10.87 -14.42
N HIS A 259 12.45 12.09 -14.56
CA HIS A 259 12.93 13.27 -13.85
C HIS A 259 12.49 13.29 -12.38
N ILE A 260 11.25 12.87 -12.09
CA ILE A 260 10.77 12.75 -10.71
C ILE A 260 11.51 11.63 -9.96
N ASP A 261 11.77 10.50 -10.62
CA ASP A 261 12.57 9.41 -10.05
C ASP A 261 14.02 9.80 -9.84
N GLU A 262 14.60 10.59 -10.75
CA GLU A 262 15.95 11.15 -10.58
C GLU A 262 16.03 12.10 -9.38
N LEU A 263 15.05 12.99 -9.21
CA LEU A 263 14.99 13.87 -8.04
C LEU A 263 14.86 13.08 -6.73
N ARG A 264 14.09 11.98 -6.74
CA ARG A 264 13.99 11.09 -5.58
C ARG A 264 15.29 10.34 -5.32
N ARG A 265 15.96 9.85 -6.36
CA ARG A 265 17.28 9.19 -6.27
C ARG A 265 18.32 10.12 -5.65
N LEU A 266 18.38 11.38 -6.11
CA LEU A 266 19.30 12.39 -5.58
C LEU A 266 19.02 12.67 -4.10
N LEU A 267 17.74 12.77 -3.72
CA LEU A 267 17.36 12.92 -2.31
C LEU A 267 17.78 11.71 -1.46
N ASP A 268 17.70 10.50 -2.03
CA ASP A 268 18.11 9.26 -1.37
C ASP A 268 19.63 9.14 -1.18
N GLU A 269 20.41 9.69 -2.12
CA GLU A 269 21.87 9.65 -2.13
C GLU A 269 22.56 10.65 -1.18
N GLU A 270 21.91 11.75 -0.80
CA GLU A 270 22.52 12.74 0.11
C GLU A 270 22.72 12.24 1.56
N GLY A 271 22.26 11.04 1.91
CA GLY A 271 22.37 10.49 3.27
C GLY A 271 21.63 11.33 4.33
N PRO A 272 21.52 10.88 5.59
CA PRO A 272 21.13 11.78 6.67
C PRO A 272 22.20 12.86 6.81
N ALA A 273 21.81 14.13 6.91
CA ALA A 273 22.74 15.17 7.32
C ALA A 273 23.35 14.73 8.66
N ASP A 274 24.68 14.67 8.75
CA ASP A 274 25.36 14.56 10.03
C ASP A 274 24.87 15.73 10.90
N ASP A 275 24.06 15.43 11.92
CA ASP A 275 23.75 16.36 13.00
C ASP A 275 25.05 16.55 13.82
N ALA A 276 25.96 17.34 13.26
CA ALA A 276 27.11 17.90 13.95
C ALA A 276 26.68 19.23 14.57
N GLY A 277 26.35 19.19 15.86
CA GLY A 277 26.07 20.36 16.69
C GLY A 277 25.60 20.01 18.09
#